data_AF-V7D5H9-F1
#
_entry.id   AF-V7D5H9-F1
#
_cell.length_a   1.000
_cell.length_b   1.000
_cell.length_c   1.000
_cell.angle_alpha   90.00
_cell.angle_beta   90.00
_cell.angle_gamma   90.00
#
_symmetry.space_group_name_H-M   'P 1'
#
loop_
_entity.id
_entity.type
_entity.pdbx_description
1 polymer ?
#
loop_
_entity_poly.entity_id
_entity_poly.type
_entity_poly.pdbx_seq_one_letter_code
_entity_poly.pdbx_strand_id
1 'polypeptide(L)'
;MNPLSVLRDSLYFFRRHLPNILQLCLPLVVLEALLTQLLYRQMGDQASPAYGMLISLLFYPLYSAALILYLDTRSNGQEIAKRDLFARAVQLWPQLALLILISSLLIMAGLALFIFPGVWIMINLVFAEYLLVLRGLPVVQSMRESARMTTGHFMRIMICVLGVLAPIWLIDGLLLMAFPEPAAGAQLAMDSLSGFLQLFSTVVLYRLFMLLEGEAGA
;
A
#
# COMPACT_ATOMS: atom_id res chain seq x y z
N MET A 1 -13.16 -11.17 -15.75
CA MET A 1 -12.41 -10.25 -16.65
C MET A 1 -10.93 -10.57 -16.65
N ASN A 2 -10.22 -10.20 -17.71
CA ASN A 2 -8.77 -10.45 -17.88
C ASN A 2 -7.96 -9.54 -16.93
N PRO A 3 -7.04 -10.05 -16.08
CA PRO A 3 -6.26 -9.23 -15.14
C PRO A 3 -5.50 -8.07 -15.81
N LEU A 4 -5.13 -8.23 -17.09
CA LEU A 4 -4.47 -7.20 -17.87
C LEU A 4 -5.34 -5.96 -18.13
N SER A 5 -6.67 -6.10 -18.22
CA SER A 5 -7.55 -4.96 -18.41
C SER A 5 -7.61 -4.10 -17.14
N VAL A 6 -7.68 -4.75 -15.96
CA VAL A 6 -7.63 -4.07 -14.66
C VAL A 6 -6.35 -3.26 -14.52
N LEU A 7 -5.20 -3.83 -14.87
CA LEU A 7 -3.92 -3.12 -14.84
C LEU A 7 -3.89 -1.91 -15.79
N ARG A 8 -4.36 -2.08 -17.03
CA ARG A 8 -4.41 -1.00 -18.02
C ARG A 8 -5.29 0.16 -17.56
N ASP A 9 -6.48 -0.14 -17.07
CA ASP A 9 -7.42 0.89 -16.64
C ASP A 9 -6.89 1.61 -15.39
N SER A 10 -6.26 0.86 -14.48
CA SER A 10 -5.58 1.41 -13.31
C SER A 10 -4.45 2.35 -13.70
N LEU A 11 -3.64 1.97 -14.69
CA LEU A 11 -2.55 2.79 -15.20
C LEU A 11 -3.07 4.08 -15.85
N TYR A 12 -4.15 4.00 -16.63
CA TYR A 12 -4.77 5.18 -17.23
C TYR A 12 -5.25 6.17 -16.17
N PHE A 13 -5.94 5.67 -15.13
CA PHE A 13 -6.43 6.51 -14.04
C PHE A 13 -5.30 7.09 -13.19
N PHE A 14 -4.30 6.28 -12.84
CA PHE A 14 -3.13 6.73 -12.11
C PHE A 14 -2.41 7.84 -12.87
N ARG A 15 -2.21 7.70 -14.18
CA ARG A 15 -1.60 8.74 -15.03
C ARG A 15 -2.46 10.01 -15.10
N ARG A 16 -3.79 9.87 -15.22
CA ARG A 16 -4.71 11.02 -15.28
C ARG A 16 -4.76 11.82 -13.98
N HIS A 17 -4.70 11.14 -12.84
CA HIS A 17 -4.75 11.75 -11.51
C HIS A 17 -3.37 11.90 -10.84
N LEU A 18 -2.30 11.63 -11.58
CA LEU A 18 -0.93 11.62 -11.08
C LEU A 18 -0.55 12.91 -10.35
N PRO A 19 -0.84 14.14 -10.86
CA PRO A 19 -0.44 15.36 -10.18
C PRO A 19 -1.10 15.51 -8.81
N ASN A 20 -2.35 15.05 -8.67
CA ASN A 20 -3.08 15.13 -7.41
C ASN A 20 -2.60 14.09 -6.40
N ILE A 21 -2.36 12.86 -6.86
CA ILE A 21 -1.78 11.79 -6.04
C ILE A 21 -0.39 12.19 -5.56
N LEU A 22 0.42 12.77 -6.45
CA LEU A 22 1.76 13.25 -6.14
C LEU A 22 1.71 14.37 -5.09
N GLN A 23 0.86 15.38 -5.27
CA GLN A 23 0.71 16.44 -4.28
C GLN A 23 0.17 15.95 -2.92
N LEU A 24 -0.61 14.86 -2.90
CA LEU A 24 -1.18 14.29 -1.69
C LEU A 24 -0.15 13.41 -0.95
N CYS A 25 0.40 12.41 -1.64
CA CYS A 25 1.18 11.36 -0.98
C CYS A 25 2.70 11.64 -1.00
N LEU A 26 3.23 12.31 -2.03
CA LEU A 26 4.68 12.49 -2.18
C LEU A 26 5.32 13.26 -1.01
N PRO A 27 4.73 14.32 -0.46
CA PRO A 27 5.30 14.99 0.72
C PRO A 27 5.44 14.06 1.92
N LEU A 28 4.47 13.17 2.15
CA LEU A 28 4.52 12.20 3.26
C LEU A 28 5.54 11.09 2.99
N VAL A 29 5.60 10.56 1.77
CA VAL A 29 6.56 9.53 1.37
C VAL A 29 7.99 10.04 1.46
N VAL A 30 8.26 11.27 0.98
CA VAL A 30 9.59 11.89 1.09
C VAL A 30 9.94 12.16 2.56
N LEU A 31 8.98 12.58 3.37
CA LEU A 31 9.20 12.80 4.81
C LEU A 31 9.51 11.49 5.54
N GLU A 32 8.78 10.41 5.24
CA GLU A 32 9.06 9.07 5.75
C GLU A 32 10.49 8.62 5.41
N ALA A 33 10.87 8.71 4.12
CA ALA A 33 12.18 8.32 3.64
C ALA A 33 13.29 9.17 4.28
N LEU A 34 13.09 10.49 4.36
CA LEU A 34 14.05 11.41 4.98
C LEU A 34 14.26 11.12 6.47
N LEU A 35 13.18 10.94 7.23
CA LEU A 35 13.26 10.63 8.66
C LEU A 35 13.93 9.28 8.90
N THR A 36 13.61 8.29 8.06
CA THR A 36 14.24 6.97 8.10
C THR A 36 15.74 7.09 7.86
N GLN A 37 16.14 7.79 6.80
CA GLN A 37 17.55 8.00 6.45
C GLN A 37 18.30 8.79 7.54
N LEU A 38 17.71 9.84 8.10
CA LEU A 38 18.30 10.63 9.18
C LEU A 38 18.49 9.80 10.45
N LEU A 39 17.52 8.97 10.80
CA LEU A 39 17.60 8.10 11.97
C LEU A 39 18.74 7.08 11.82
N TYR A 40 18.81 6.38 10.68
CA TYR A 40 19.88 5.41 10.42
C TYR A 40 21.26 6.08 10.44
N ARG A 41 21.39 7.31 9.91
CA ARG A 41 22.64 8.06 9.97
C ARG A 41 23.07 8.44 11.39
N GLN A 42 22.12 8.82 12.24
CA GLN A 42 22.43 9.20 13.62
C GLN A 42 22.77 8.00 14.50
N MET A 43 22.09 6.87 14.27
CA MET A 43 22.30 5.64 15.04
C MET A 43 23.51 4.83 14.58
N GLY A 44 24.02 5.09 13.36
CA GLY A 44 25.17 4.39 12.79
C GLY A 44 24.95 2.88 12.67
N ASP A 45 26.02 2.10 12.78
CA ASP A 45 26.01 0.64 12.59
C ASP A 45 25.19 -0.14 13.66
N GLN A 46 24.74 0.52 14.73
CA GLN A 46 23.93 -0.09 15.79
C GLN A 46 22.42 0.08 15.55
N ALA A 47 22.01 0.71 14.45
CA ALA A 47 20.62 0.95 14.15
C ALA A 47 19.86 -0.36 13.89
N SER A 48 18.88 -0.66 14.73
CA SER A 48 17.99 -1.79 14.50
C SER A 48 17.05 -1.52 13.30
N PRO A 49 16.81 -2.51 12.42
CA PRO A 49 15.81 -2.40 11.35
C PRO A 49 14.40 -2.06 11.85
N ALA A 50 14.12 -2.34 13.13
CA ALA A 50 12.85 -2.01 13.77
C ALA A 50 12.55 -0.50 13.76
N TYR A 51 13.57 0.37 13.76
CA TYR A 51 13.32 1.81 13.72
C TYR A 51 12.72 2.27 12.40
N GLY A 52 13.19 1.74 11.27
CA GLY A 52 12.56 1.99 9.97
C GLY A 52 11.12 1.50 9.95
N MET A 53 10.86 0.30 10.51
CA MET A 53 9.49 -0.22 10.61
C MET A 53 8.57 0.67 11.44
N LEU A 54 9.05 1.26 12.54
CA LEU A 54 8.28 2.18 13.36
C LEU A 54 7.94 3.48 12.62
N ILE A 55 8.90 4.01 11.84
CA ILE A 55 8.67 5.18 11.00
C ILE A 55 7.62 4.85 9.92
N SER A 56 7.77 3.72 9.23
CA SER A 56 6.79 3.28 8.24
C SER A 56 5.41 3.05 8.84
N LEU A 57 5.32 2.48 10.05
CA LEU A 57 4.04 2.31 10.76
C LEU A 57 3.39 3.65 11.12
N LEU A 58 4.18 4.72 11.28
CA LEU A 58 3.66 6.06 11.51
C LEU A 58 3.13 6.70 10.22
N PHE A 59 3.86 6.59 9.11
CA PHE A 59 3.54 7.30 7.86
C PHE A 59 2.65 6.52 6.90
N TYR A 60 2.89 5.22 6.71
CA TYR A 60 2.17 4.38 5.75
C TYR A 60 0.65 4.42 5.93
N PRO A 61 0.08 4.25 7.13
CA PRO A 61 -1.36 4.33 7.31
C PRO A 61 -1.95 5.70 6.90
N LEU A 62 -1.19 6.79 7.07
CA LEU A 62 -1.68 8.13 6.74
C LEU A 62 -1.82 8.32 5.24
N TYR A 63 -0.76 8.04 4.46
CA TYR A 63 -0.84 8.23 3.01
C TYR A 63 -1.64 7.12 2.33
N SER A 64 -1.69 5.89 2.87
CA SER A 64 -2.53 4.83 2.31
C SER A 64 -4.01 5.14 2.50
N ALA A 65 -4.45 5.55 3.70
CA ALA A 65 -5.82 5.97 3.94
C ALA A 65 -6.21 7.19 3.08
N ALA A 66 -5.34 8.21 3.03
CA ALA A 66 -5.60 9.41 2.22
C ALA A 66 -5.74 9.06 0.73
N LEU A 67 -4.90 8.16 0.21
CA LEU A 67 -4.98 7.68 -1.16
C LEU A 67 -6.26 6.89 -1.42
N ILE A 68 -6.63 5.95 -0.53
CA ILE A 68 -7.86 5.16 -0.66
C ILE A 68 -9.09 6.07 -0.68
N LEU A 69 -9.19 7.04 0.24
CA LEU A 69 -10.29 8.01 0.27
C LEU A 69 -10.31 8.92 -0.97
N TYR A 70 -9.12 9.33 -1.46
CA TYR A 70 -9.02 10.09 -2.70
C TYR A 70 -9.51 9.27 -3.91
N LEU A 71 -9.16 7.99 -4.00
CA LEU A 71 -9.61 7.10 -5.06
C LEU A 71 -11.13 6.92 -5.05
N ASP A 72 -11.70 6.75 -3.86
CA ASP A 72 -13.15 6.59 -3.66
C ASP A 72 -13.93 7.84 -4.06
N THR A 73 -13.53 9.00 -3.55
CA THR A 73 -14.19 10.28 -3.91
C THR A 73 -14.15 10.55 -5.40
N ARG A 74 -13.00 10.32 -6.05
CA ARG A 74 -12.86 10.51 -7.50
C ARG A 74 -13.65 9.49 -8.32
N SER A 75 -13.74 8.25 -7.87
CA SER A 75 -14.54 7.21 -8.55
C SER A 75 -16.04 7.49 -8.45
N ASN A 76 -16.48 8.13 -7.36
CA ASN A 76 -17.85 8.57 -7.15
C ASN A 76 -18.16 9.98 -7.72
N GLY A 77 -17.23 10.59 -8.46
CA GLY A 77 -17.40 11.92 -9.05
C GLY A 77 -17.42 13.08 -8.04
N GLN A 78 -17.01 12.83 -6.80
CA GLN A 78 -16.95 13.83 -5.73
C GLN A 78 -15.59 14.53 -5.69
N GLU A 79 -15.60 15.83 -5.43
CA GLU A 79 -14.39 16.62 -5.21
C GLU A 79 -14.31 17.07 -3.75
N ILE A 80 -13.79 16.19 -2.89
CA ILE A 80 -13.51 16.53 -1.49
C ILE A 80 -12.14 17.21 -1.39
N ALA A 81 -12.03 18.24 -0.56
CA ALA A 81 -10.78 18.95 -0.33
C ALA A 81 -9.74 18.01 0.31
N LYS A 82 -8.47 18.12 -0.13
CA LYS A 82 -7.36 17.26 0.35
C LYS A 82 -7.18 17.31 1.86
N ARG A 83 -7.45 18.47 2.48
CA ARG A 83 -7.36 18.65 3.93
C ARG A 83 -8.38 17.78 4.68
N ASP A 84 -9.59 17.63 4.14
CA ASP A 84 -10.64 16.84 4.77
C ASP A 84 -10.36 15.34 4.62
N LEU A 85 -9.77 14.94 3.48
CA LEU A 85 -9.25 13.58 3.28
C LEU A 85 -8.15 13.26 4.30
N PHE A 86 -7.23 14.20 4.55
CA PHE A 86 -6.19 14.04 5.57
C PHE A 86 -6.74 13.99 6.98
N ALA A 87 -7.68 14.86 7.32
CA ALA A 87 -8.32 14.84 8.64
C ALA A 87 -8.96 13.48 8.91
N ARG A 88 -9.63 12.91 7.91
CA ARG A 88 -10.21 11.57 8.00
C ARG A 88 -9.15 10.46 8.07
N ALA A 89 -8.07 10.58 7.30
CA ALA A 89 -6.95 9.65 7.38
C ALA A 89 -6.30 9.61 8.78
N VAL A 90 -6.12 10.77 9.42
CA VAL A 90 -5.60 10.87 10.80
C VAL A 90 -6.56 10.23 11.80
N GLN A 91 -7.88 10.35 11.63
CA GLN A 91 -8.85 9.68 12.49
C GLN A 91 -8.81 8.15 12.37
N LEU A 92 -8.56 7.64 11.15
CA LEU A 92 -8.45 6.20 10.87
C LEU A 92 -7.09 5.62 11.24
N TRP A 93 -6.07 6.47 11.43
CA TRP A 93 -4.69 6.10 11.70
C TRP A 93 -4.50 4.98 12.74
N PRO A 94 -5.06 5.06 13.97
CA PRO A 94 -4.77 4.05 14.99
C PRO A 94 -5.33 2.68 14.62
N GLN A 95 -6.51 2.63 14.00
CA GLN A 95 -7.13 1.38 13.56
C GLN A 95 -6.38 0.77 12.38
N LEU A 96 -5.94 1.61 11.44
CA LEU A 96 -5.20 1.16 10.28
C LEU A 96 -3.79 0.69 10.65
N ALA A 97 -3.07 1.43 11.50
CA ALA A 97 -1.79 1.01 12.05
C ALA A 97 -1.90 -0.34 12.77
N LEU A 98 -2.95 -0.53 13.58
CA LEU A 98 -3.21 -1.82 14.24
C LEU A 98 -3.48 -2.94 13.23
N LEU A 99 -4.29 -2.66 12.20
CA LEU A 99 -4.56 -3.63 11.13
C LEU A 99 -3.28 -4.04 10.40
N ILE A 100 -2.45 -3.08 10.01
CA ILE A 100 -1.18 -3.33 9.32
C ILE A 100 -0.26 -4.15 10.21
N LEU A 101 -0.10 -3.76 11.48
CA LEU A 101 0.74 -4.48 12.44
C LEU A 101 0.30 -5.95 12.58
N ILE A 102 -1.00 -6.20 12.80
CA ILE A 102 -1.52 -7.57 12.93
C ILE A 102 -1.35 -8.34 11.63
N SER A 103 -1.66 -7.72 10.48
CA SER A 103 -1.55 -8.35 9.17
C SER A 103 -0.10 -8.72 8.84
N SER A 104 0.84 -7.81 9.08
CA SER A 104 2.28 -8.06 8.91
C SER A 104 2.76 -9.20 9.81
N LEU A 105 2.36 -9.24 11.08
CA LEU A 105 2.72 -10.33 11.99
C LEU A 105 2.17 -11.68 11.53
N LEU A 106 0.92 -11.73 11.04
CA LEU A 106 0.32 -12.95 10.51
C LEU A 106 1.01 -13.41 9.21
N ILE A 107 1.35 -12.48 8.32
CA ILE A 107 2.09 -12.78 7.09
C ILE A 107 3.47 -13.32 7.44
N MET A 108 4.19 -12.68 8.36
CA MET A 108 5.51 -13.14 8.83
C MET A 108 5.44 -14.52 9.49
N ALA A 109 4.46 -14.75 10.37
CA ALA A 109 4.25 -16.06 10.99
C ALA A 109 3.91 -17.13 9.95
N GLY A 110 3.09 -16.79 8.94
CA GLY A 110 2.80 -17.65 7.81
C GLY A 110 4.07 -18.01 7.03
N LEU A 111 4.86 -17.02 6.63
CA LEU A 111 6.12 -17.21 5.91
C LEU A 111 7.12 -18.06 6.71
N ALA A 112 7.19 -17.86 8.02
CA ALA A 112 8.05 -18.64 8.91
C ALA A 112 7.63 -20.12 9.00
N LEU A 113 6.34 -20.41 8.91
CA LEU A 113 5.84 -21.78 8.87
C LEU A 113 6.14 -22.45 7.52
N PHE A 114 5.89 -21.74 6.41
CA PHE A 114 6.29 -22.09 5.05
C PHE A 114 5.93 -20.94 4.08
N ILE A 115 6.55 -20.86 2.89
CA ILE A 115 6.27 -19.75 1.95
C ILE A 115 4.79 -19.71 1.54
N PHE A 116 4.19 -20.88 1.30
CA PHE A 116 2.78 -20.99 0.86
C PHE A 116 1.77 -20.37 1.84
N PRO A 117 1.74 -20.72 3.15
CA PRO A 117 0.82 -20.09 4.11
C PRO A 117 1.02 -18.58 4.27
N GLY A 118 2.26 -18.08 4.16
CA GLY A 118 2.50 -16.64 4.17
C GLY A 118 1.86 -15.91 2.98
N VAL A 119 2.07 -16.43 1.77
CA VAL A 119 1.41 -15.89 0.55
C VAL A 119 -0.11 -16.03 0.64
N TRP A 120 -0.60 -17.16 1.15
CA TRP A 120 -2.03 -17.38 1.34
C TRP A 120 -2.66 -16.32 2.23
N ILE A 121 -2.06 -16.04 3.40
CA ILE A 121 -2.52 -15.00 4.33
C ILE A 121 -2.46 -13.62 3.67
N MET A 122 -1.34 -13.30 3.00
CA MET A 122 -1.17 -12.00 2.32
C MET A 122 -2.30 -11.73 1.32
N ILE A 123 -2.63 -12.70 0.47
CA ILE A 123 -3.72 -12.55 -0.50
C ILE A 123 -5.07 -12.43 0.18
N ASN A 124 -5.33 -13.20 1.25
CA ASN A 124 -6.61 -13.11 1.97
C ASN A 124 -6.80 -11.78 2.71
N LEU A 125 -5.72 -11.09 3.07
CA LEU A 125 -5.77 -9.82 3.80
C LEU A 125 -5.67 -8.59 2.88
N VAL A 126 -5.51 -8.78 1.57
CA VAL A 126 -5.25 -7.69 0.61
C VAL A 126 -6.34 -6.61 0.59
N PHE A 127 -7.59 -6.96 0.92
CA PHE A 127 -8.72 -6.02 0.94
C PHE A 127 -9.05 -5.44 2.31
N ALA A 128 -8.36 -5.88 3.37
CA ALA A 128 -8.69 -5.51 4.74
C ALA A 128 -8.55 -3.99 4.98
N GLU A 129 -7.52 -3.35 4.39
CA GLU A 129 -7.32 -1.90 4.50
C GLU A 129 -8.48 -1.12 3.87
N TYR A 130 -8.95 -1.55 2.70
CA TYR A 130 -10.05 -0.91 1.97
C TYR A 130 -11.38 -1.05 2.72
N LEU A 131 -11.65 -2.24 3.27
CA LEU A 131 -12.83 -2.48 4.10
C LEU A 131 -12.83 -1.65 5.39
N LEU A 132 -11.68 -1.49 6.03
CA LEU A 132 -11.56 -0.61 7.20
C LEU A 132 -11.80 0.85 6.82
N VAL A 133 -11.13 1.35 5.77
CA VAL A 133 -11.16 2.77 5.39
C VAL A 133 -12.50 3.19 4.77
N LEU A 134 -13.05 2.37 3.85
CA LEU A 134 -14.23 2.73 3.07
C LEU A 134 -15.54 2.28 3.70
N ARG A 135 -15.53 1.16 4.44
CA ARG A 135 -16.72 0.61 5.09
C ARG A 135 -16.74 0.84 6.60
N GLY A 136 -15.65 1.36 7.17
CA GLY A 136 -15.58 1.63 8.62
C GLY A 136 -15.62 0.37 9.47
N LEU A 137 -15.25 -0.79 8.91
CA LEU A 137 -15.28 -2.05 9.65
C LEU A 137 -14.17 -2.08 10.72
N PRO A 138 -14.44 -2.64 11.91
CA PRO A 138 -13.41 -2.93 12.89
C PRO A 138 -12.31 -3.85 12.33
N VAL A 139 -11.09 -3.72 12.84
CA VAL A 139 -9.89 -4.44 12.35
C VAL A 139 -10.11 -5.93 12.11
N VAL A 140 -10.61 -6.68 13.10
CA VAL A 140 -10.81 -8.14 12.94
C VAL A 140 -11.91 -8.44 11.91
N GLN A 141 -12.93 -7.60 11.83
CA GLN A 141 -14.02 -7.78 10.89
C GLN A 141 -13.58 -7.47 9.45
N SER A 142 -12.76 -6.44 9.23
CA SER A 142 -12.22 -6.12 7.92
C SER A 142 -11.31 -7.24 7.39
N MET A 143 -10.51 -7.87 8.26
CA MET A 143 -9.69 -9.03 7.89
C MET A 143 -10.53 -10.24 7.50
N ARG A 144 -11.58 -10.55 8.29
CA ARG A 144 -12.47 -11.68 8.01
C ARG A 144 -13.22 -11.49 6.70
N GLU A 145 -13.75 -10.29 6.48
CA GLU A 145 -14.49 -10.00 5.25
C GLU A 145 -13.56 -9.95 4.04
N SER A 146 -12.33 -9.46 4.20
CA SER A 146 -11.29 -9.55 3.16
C SER A 146 -11.06 -11.00 2.74
N ALA A 147 -10.87 -11.91 3.70
CA ALA A 147 -10.65 -13.34 3.43
C ALA A 147 -11.87 -14.00 2.74
N ARG A 148 -13.08 -13.55 3.08
CA ARG A 148 -14.30 -14.00 2.42
C ARG A 148 -14.36 -13.53 0.97
N MET A 149 -14.06 -12.26 0.71
CA MET A 149 -14.04 -11.67 -0.65
C MET A 149 -12.96 -12.29 -1.54
N THR A 150 -11.84 -12.75 -0.96
CA THR A 150 -10.74 -13.38 -1.71
C THR A 150 -11.00 -14.86 -2.00
N THR A 151 -11.92 -15.50 -1.25
CA THR A 151 -12.27 -16.91 -1.44
C THR A 151 -12.94 -17.09 -2.81
N GLY A 152 -12.44 -18.04 -3.61
CA GLY A 152 -12.90 -18.26 -4.99
C GLY A 152 -12.23 -17.39 -6.06
N HIS A 153 -11.52 -16.33 -5.66
CA HIS A 153 -10.80 -15.43 -6.57
C HIS A 153 -9.28 -15.38 -6.35
N PHE A 154 -8.76 -16.24 -5.46
CA PHE A 154 -7.36 -16.29 -5.04
C PHE A 154 -6.36 -16.16 -6.20
N MET A 155 -6.45 -17.03 -7.22
CA MET A 155 -5.51 -17.03 -8.34
C MET A 155 -5.56 -15.74 -9.16
N ARG A 156 -6.76 -15.18 -9.36
CA ARG A 156 -6.97 -13.92 -10.09
C ARG A 156 -6.33 -12.76 -9.34
N ILE A 157 -6.54 -12.70 -8.02
CA ILE A 157 -5.97 -11.67 -7.14
C ILE A 157 -4.45 -11.82 -7.10
N MET A 158 -3.94 -13.04 -6.90
CA MET A 158 -2.50 -13.33 -6.85
C MET A 158 -1.79 -12.90 -8.14
N ILE A 159 -2.33 -13.24 -9.31
CA ILE A 159 -1.76 -12.82 -10.60
C ILE A 159 -1.78 -11.29 -10.73
N CYS A 160 -2.84 -10.63 -10.28
CA CYS A 160 -2.95 -9.17 -10.33
C CYS A 160 -1.93 -8.50 -9.39
N VAL A 161 -1.81 -8.97 -8.15
CA VAL A 161 -0.83 -8.52 -7.16
C VAL A 161 0.59 -8.70 -7.69
N LEU A 162 0.94 -9.91 -8.15
CA LEU A 162 2.27 -10.19 -8.71
C LEU A 162 2.55 -9.37 -9.96
N GLY A 163 1.54 -9.14 -10.81
CA GLY A 163 1.66 -8.30 -11.99
C GLY A 163 2.01 -6.83 -11.70
N VAL A 164 1.75 -6.36 -10.47
CA VAL A 164 2.14 -5.02 -10.02
C VAL A 164 3.43 -5.04 -9.21
N LEU A 165 3.56 -5.97 -8.26
CA LEU A 165 4.72 -6.02 -7.37
C LEU A 165 5.99 -6.46 -8.09
N ALA A 166 5.92 -7.40 -9.03
CA ALA A 166 7.11 -7.90 -9.71
C ALA A 166 7.83 -6.81 -10.53
N PRO A 167 7.15 -5.96 -11.32
CA PRO A 167 7.81 -4.82 -11.96
C PRO A 167 8.41 -3.81 -10.98
N ILE A 168 7.73 -3.54 -9.85
CA ILE A 168 8.24 -2.61 -8.83
C ILE A 168 9.54 -3.17 -8.23
N TRP A 169 9.53 -4.42 -7.77
CA TRP A 169 10.72 -5.08 -7.23
C TRP A 169 11.85 -5.21 -8.26
N LEU A 170 11.52 -5.40 -9.53
CA LEU A 170 12.51 -5.40 -10.61
C LEU A 170 13.18 -4.03 -10.75
N ILE A 171 12.40 -2.94 -10.72
CA ILE A 171 12.94 -1.58 -10.77
C ILE A 171 13.83 -1.33 -9.55
N ASP A 172 13.37 -1.66 -8.35
CA ASP A 172 14.15 -1.49 -7.11
C ASP A 172 15.46 -2.27 -7.16
N GLY A 173 15.41 -3.53 -7.62
CA GLY A 173 16.60 -4.36 -7.79
C GLY A 173 17.60 -3.79 -8.82
N LEU A 174 17.10 -3.30 -9.95
CA LEU A 174 17.94 -2.66 -10.97
C LEU A 174 18.56 -1.34 -10.47
N LEU A 175 17.81 -0.56 -9.69
CA LEU A 175 18.30 0.67 -9.08
C LEU A 175 19.43 0.38 -8.08
N LEU A 176 19.28 -0.64 -7.24
CA LEU A 176 20.33 -1.08 -6.31
C LEU A 176 21.58 -1.61 -7.04
N MET A 177 21.41 -2.32 -8.16
CA MET A 177 22.53 -2.78 -8.97
C MET A 177 23.25 -1.63 -9.69
N ALA A 178 22.52 -0.63 -10.16
CA ALA A 178 23.08 0.53 -10.85
C ALA A 178 23.78 1.50 -9.88
N PHE A 179 23.29 1.60 -8.64
CA PHE A 179 23.80 2.48 -7.60
C PHE A 179 24.00 1.70 -6.29
N PRO A 180 25.10 0.92 -6.16
CA PRO A 180 25.34 0.11 -4.96
C PRO A 180 25.70 0.96 -3.73
N GLU A 181 26.36 2.10 -3.91
CA GLU A 181 26.63 3.09 -2.86
C GLU A 181 26.13 4.48 -3.28
N PRO A 182 24.82 4.72 -3.22
CA PRO A 182 24.25 5.98 -3.63
C PRO A 182 24.62 7.07 -2.61
N ALA A 183 24.96 8.26 -3.11
CA ALA A 183 25.07 9.44 -2.26
C ALA A 183 23.74 9.72 -1.54
N ALA A 184 23.80 10.46 -0.43
CA ALA A 184 22.66 10.81 0.43
C ALA A 184 21.37 11.15 -0.33
N GLY A 185 21.46 12.11 -1.25
CA GLY A 185 20.31 12.59 -2.02
C GLY A 185 19.81 11.58 -3.04
N ALA A 186 20.71 10.75 -3.61
CA ALA A 186 20.32 9.70 -4.53
C ALA A 186 19.56 8.58 -3.81
N GLN A 187 20.02 8.18 -2.62
CA GLN A 187 19.32 7.20 -1.78
C GLN A 187 17.91 7.69 -1.42
N LEU A 188 17.80 8.95 -0.96
CA LEU A 188 16.49 9.55 -0.66
C LEU A 188 15.56 9.57 -1.87
N ALA A 189 16.09 9.91 -3.06
CA ALA A 189 15.32 9.92 -4.30
C ALA A 189 14.86 8.51 -4.71
N MET A 190 15.72 7.50 -4.54
CA MET A 190 15.39 6.10 -4.79
C MET A 190 14.30 5.62 -3.83
N ASP A 191 14.46 5.80 -2.52
CA ASP A 191 13.48 5.40 -1.51
C ASP A 191 12.13 6.09 -1.72
N SER A 192 12.16 7.39 -2.06
CA SER A 192 10.95 8.16 -2.36
C SER A 192 10.27 7.68 -3.65
N LEU A 193 11.06 7.31 -4.67
CA LEU A 193 10.54 6.77 -5.92
C LEU A 193 9.90 5.39 -5.69
N SER A 194 10.57 4.50 -4.97
CA SER A 194 10.06 3.17 -4.62
C SER A 194 8.76 3.27 -3.82
N GLY A 195 8.72 4.11 -2.78
CA GLY A 195 7.51 4.36 -2.00
C GLY A 195 6.37 4.94 -2.86
N PHE A 196 6.68 5.85 -3.79
CA PHE A 196 5.69 6.40 -4.71
C PHE A 196 5.18 5.35 -5.72
N LEU A 197 6.07 4.53 -6.29
CA LEU A 197 5.69 3.43 -7.18
C LEU A 197 4.81 2.42 -6.44
N GLN A 198 5.05 2.20 -5.15
CA GLN A 198 4.23 1.32 -4.34
C GLN A 198 2.77 1.83 -4.19
N LEU A 199 2.52 3.13 -4.25
CA LEU A 199 1.16 3.68 -4.29
C LEU A 199 0.36 3.22 -5.52
N PHE A 200 1.03 2.88 -6.61
CA PHE A 200 0.36 2.29 -7.78
C PHE A 200 -0.31 0.96 -7.42
N SER A 201 0.31 0.16 -6.53
CA SER A 201 -0.29 -1.09 -6.04
C SER A 201 -1.63 -0.83 -5.33
N THR A 202 -1.72 0.23 -4.53
CA THR A 202 -2.97 0.64 -3.89
C THR A 202 -4.06 0.98 -4.91
N VAL A 203 -3.70 1.65 -6.02
CA VAL A 203 -4.67 1.99 -7.08
C VAL A 203 -5.19 0.76 -7.80
N VAL A 204 -4.31 -0.21 -8.12
CA VAL A 204 -4.73 -1.46 -8.76
C VAL A 204 -5.63 -2.28 -7.84
N LEU A 205 -5.23 -2.41 -6.58
CA LEU A 205 -5.97 -3.16 -5.57
C LEU A 205 -7.31 -2.50 -5.23
N TYR A 206 -7.39 -1.18 -5.17
CA TYR A 206 -8.65 -0.45 -5.04
C TYR A 206 -9.63 -0.81 -6.18
N ARG A 207 -9.16 -0.84 -7.43
CA ARG A 207 -10.01 -1.19 -8.57
C ARG A 207 -10.44 -2.65 -8.53
N LEU A 208 -9.54 -3.55 -8.15
CA LEU A 208 -9.88 -4.96 -7.96
C LEU A 208 -10.91 -5.15 -6.84
N PHE A 209 -10.77 -4.40 -5.74
CA PHE A 209 -11.71 -4.37 -4.63
C PHE A 209 -13.11 -3.94 -5.09
N MET A 210 -13.22 -2.79 -5.77
CA MET A 210 -14.51 -2.29 -6.26
C MET A 210 -15.19 -3.25 -7.24
N LEU A 211 -14.42 -3.95 -8.07
CA LEU A 211 -14.94 -4.98 -8.98
C LEU A 211 -15.49 -6.19 -8.22
N LEU A 212 -14.74 -6.73 -7.26
CA LEU A 212 -15.16 -7.90 -6.50
C LEU A 212 -16.31 -7.59 -5.54
N GLU A 213 -16.35 -6.38 -4.99
CA GLU A 213 -17.47 -5.92 -4.17
C GLU A 213 -18.76 -5.81 -5.01
N GLY A 214 -18.65 -5.31 -6.25
CA GLY A 214 -19.76 -5.32 -7.20
C GLY A 214 -20.23 -6.73 -7.59
N GLU A 215 -19.30 -7.69 -7.73
CA GLU A 215 -19.62 -9.11 -7.98
C GLU A 215 -20.31 -9.77 -6.76
N ALA A 216 -19.95 -9.38 -5.52
CA ALA A 216 -20.51 -9.94 -4.29
C ALA A 216 -21.88 -9.35 -3.89
N GLY A 217 -22.20 -8.15 -4.38
CA GLY A 217 -23.51 -7.49 -4.18
C GLY A 217 -24.57 -7.83 -5.23
N ALA A 218 -24.22 -8.62 -6.26
CA ALA A 218 -25.11 -9.09 -7.33
C ALA A 218 -25.60 -10.52 -7.06
#